data_AF-A0A9D4R0A8-F1
#
_entry.id   AF-A0A9D4R0A8-F1
#
_cell.length_a   1.000
_cell.length_b   1.000
_cell.length_c   1.000
_cell.angle_alpha   90.00
_cell.angle_beta   90.00
_cell.angle_gamma   90.00
#
_symmetry.space_group_name_H-M   'P 1'
#
loop_
_entity.id
_entity.type
_entity.pdbx_description
1 polymer ?
#
loop_
_entity_poly.entity_id
_entity_poly.type
_entity_poly.pdbx_seq_one_letter_code
_entity_poly.pdbx_strand_id
1 'polypeptide(L)'
;MLGLNPCDGGGAEVGVTETTTIRQEYKHPQYQNFVLIDCPGVGTLKCPKEKYLKLIDLQNCDFVIIISCSRFKENDAWLATETTKAKKKFYFVRSKIDQDIKSESEKQKGIKSSEVVTKVEDYCKKELSALGFEKAVVFIISSRFKLREKFHLKRLINTLLKDLPILKRDALIFSISLTIKPVLDEKKTSLMERIGKIATTAACRVFSEKTGLRILHEEIEFYQEQLGVNEERLIGFARQMDMNIDALKKKIDLRSSIILNDPLKFREFCLCETLSRKDIPVYDHRSTVEKCFSRKNYKRYCYAMYDLLMMCYEESEKILKLISTKV
;
A
#
# COMPACT_ATOMS: atom_id res chain seq x y z
N MET A 1 -6.66 1.85 1.50
CA MET A 1 -5.46 1.20 2.08
C MET A 1 -5.52 -0.32 1.93
N LEU A 2 -6.62 -0.98 2.30
CA LEU A 2 -6.77 -2.45 2.17
C LEU A 2 -7.03 -2.96 0.74
N GLY A 3 -7.28 -2.05 -0.21
CA GLY A 3 -7.52 -2.42 -1.61
C GLY A 3 -8.87 -3.10 -1.84
N LEU A 4 -9.76 -3.00 -0.86
CA LEU A 4 -11.17 -3.40 -0.93
C LEU A 4 -12.03 -2.22 -1.38
N ASN A 5 -13.05 -2.51 -2.18
CA ASN A 5 -14.14 -1.58 -2.46
C ASN A 5 -15.18 -1.64 -1.34
N PRO A 6 -16.01 -0.59 -1.17
CA PRO A 6 -17.08 -0.60 -0.17
C PRO A 6 -18.07 -1.76 -0.30
N CYS A 7 -18.24 -2.30 -1.51
CA CYS A 7 -19.16 -3.42 -1.78
C CYS A 7 -18.51 -4.81 -1.69
N ASP A 8 -17.20 -4.88 -1.44
CA ASP A 8 -16.49 -6.16 -1.30
C ASP A 8 -16.70 -6.72 0.11
N GLY A 9 -16.68 -8.05 0.28
CA GLY A 9 -16.72 -8.68 1.60
C GLY A 9 -15.57 -8.18 2.48
N GLY A 10 -15.89 -7.62 3.66
CA GLY A 10 -14.90 -7.00 4.56
C GLY A 10 -14.51 -5.56 4.20
N GLY A 11 -15.13 -4.97 3.17
CA GLY A 11 -15.04 -3.53 2.88
C GLY A 11 -15.78 -2.69 3.92
N ALA A 12 -15.31 -1.47 4.16
CA ALA A 12 -16.01 -0.52 5.02
C ALA A 12 -17.25 0.02 4.29
N GLU A 13 -18.41 -0.14 4.91
CA GLU A 13 -19.67 0.36 4.35
C GLU A 13 -19.66 1.88 4.25
N VAL A 14 -20.08 2.40 3.10
CA VAL A 14 -20.20 3.84 2.84
C VAL A 14 -21.66 4.17 2.63
N GLY A 15 -22.19 5.09 3.44
CA GLY A 15 -23.56 5.58 3.32
C GLY A 15 -23.63 7.10 3.23
N VAL A 16 -24.81 7.60 2.87
CA VAL A 16 -25.15 9.03 2.90
C VAL A 16 -25.36 9.50 4.35
N THR A 17 -25.84 8.59 5.20
CA THR A 17 -25.97 8.77 6.66
C THR A 17 -24.81 8.13 7.39
N GLU A 18 -24.67 8.43 8.69
CA GLU A 18 -23.72 7.74 9.57
C GLU A 18 -23.94 6.23 9.53
N THR A 19 -23.01 5.50 8.92
CA THR A 19 -23.01 4.04 8.85
C THR A 19 -22.34 3.43 10.08
N THR A 20 -21.22 4.02 10.51
CA THR A 20 -20.43 3.55 11.66
C THR A 20 -20.95 4.18 12.95
N THR A 21 -21.60 3.37 13.79
CA THR A 21 -22.06 3.77 15.15
C THR A 21 -21.21 3.17 16.27
N ILE A 22 -20.39 2.17 15.93
CA ILE A 22 -19.49 1.44 16.84
C ILE A 22 -18.11 1.40 16.16
N ARG A 23 -17.04 1.52 16.95
CA ARG A 23 -15.66 1.33 16.48
C ARG A 23 -15.53 -0.03 15.78
N GLN A 24 -15.14 -0.02 14.51
CA GLN A 24 -14.98 -1.23 13.70
C GLN A 24 -13.51 -1.44 13.32
N GLU A 25 -13.01 -2.64 13.56
CA GLU A 25 -11.67 -3.04 13.15
C GLU A 25 -11.70 -3.72 11.79
N TYR A 26 -10.80 -3.29 10.92
CA TYR A 26 -10.53 -3.88 9.61
C TYR A 26 -9.09 -4.37 9.58
N LYS A 27 -8.94 -5.69 9.69
CA LYS A 27 -7.64 -6.37 9.67
C LYS A 27 -7.26 -6.74 8.25
N HIS A 28 -5.98 -6.66 7.92
CA HIS A 28 -5.52 -7.21 6.65
C HIS A 28 -5.62 -8.75 6.71
N PRO A 29 -6.16 -9.43 5.67
CA PRO A 29 -6.37 -10.89 5.70
C PRO A 29 -5.11 -11.70 6.04
N GLN A 30 -3.96 -11.27 5.51
CA GLN A 30 -2.66 -11.93 5.73
C GLN A 30 -1.82 -11.31 6.84
N TYR A 31 -2.07 -10.04 7.18
CA TYR A 31 -1.23 -9.28 8.09
C TYR A 31 -2.10 -8.74 9.22
N GLN A 32 -2.53 -9.65 10.09
CA GLN A 32 -3.48 -9.34 11.16
C GLN A 32 -2.95 -8.33 12.19
N ASN A 33 -1.63 -8.11 12.22
CA ASN A 33 -0.96 -7.10 13.04
C ASN A 33 -1.19 -5.67 12.51
N PHE A 34 -1.63 -5.51 11.27
CA PHE A 34 -2.08 -4.24 10.73
C PHE A 34 -3.60 -4.13 10.84
N VAL A 35 -4.05 -3.19 11.67
CA VAL A 35 -5.46 -2.96 11.94
C VAL A 35 -5.80 -1.51 11.60
N LEU A 36 -6.75 -1.33 10.67
CA LEU A 36 -7.40 -0.05 10.48
C LEU A 36 -8.63 0.00 11.36
N ILE A 37 -8.73 1.05 12.17
CA ILE A 37 -9.85 1.25 13.08
C ILE A 37 -10.70 2.36 12.48
N ASP A 38 -11.88 2.00 11.98
CA ASP A 38 -12.89 2.99 11.58
C ASP A 38 -13.66 3.44 12.82
N CYS A 39 -13.69 4.74 13.03
CA CYS A 39 -14.32 5.36 14.19
C CYS A 39 -15.58 6.10 13.73
N PRO A 40 -16.64 6.13 14.56
CA PRO A 40 -17.82 6.94 14.25
C PRO A 40 -17.46 8.42 14.09
N GLY A 41 -18.33 9.19 13.47
CA GLY A 41 -18.19 10.65 13.50
C GLY A 41 -18.20 11.17 14.94
N VAL A 42 -17.30 12.09 15.27
CA VAL A 42 -17.34 12.80 16.56
C VAL A 42 -18.58 13.69 16.61
N GLY A 43 -19.21 13.79 17.78
CA GLY A 43 -20.24 14.80 18.06
C GLY A 43 -21.61 14.51 17.46
N THR A 44 -21.87 13.24 17.14
CA THR A 44 -23.18 12.77 16.69
C THR A 44 -24.05 12.48 17.92
N LEU A 45 -25.38 12.52 17.79
CA LEU A 45 -26.31 12.26 18.90
C LEU A 45 -26.04 10.92 19.61
N LYS A 46 -25.43 9.96 18.90
CA LYS A 46 -25.11 8.62 19.38
C LYS A 46 -23.73 8.51 20.04
N CYS A 47 -22.82 9.48 19.84
CA CYS A 47 -21.46 9.46 20.36
C CYS A 47 -21.01 10.85 20.90
N PRO A 48 -21.39 11.20 22.14
CA PRO A 48 -20.89 12.41 22.79
C PRO A 48 -19.38 12.33 23.06
N LYS A 49 -18.71 13.49 23.07
CA LYS A 49 -17.24 13.64 23.12
C LYS A 49 -16.59 12.89 24.29
N GLU A 50 -17.26 12.84 25.45
CA GLU A 50 -16.75 12.21 26.68
C GLU A 50 -16.67 10.68 26.56
N LYS A 51 -17.58 10.07 25.80
CA LYS A 51 -17.57 8.63 25.53
C LYS A 51 -16.68 8.28 24.33
N TYR A 52 -16.48 9.24 23.43
CA TYR A 52 -15.74 9.04 22.19
C TYR A 52 -14.26 8.67 22.41
N LEU A 53 -13.55 9.35 23.34
CA LEU A 53 -12.13 9.05 23.59
C LEU A 53 -11.90 7.63 24.12
N LYS A 54 -12.81 7.15 24.97
CA LYS A 54 -12.78 5.76 25.46
C LYS A 54 -13.09 4.77 24.34
N LEU A 55 -14.02 5.13 23.44
CA LEU A 55 -14.41 4.30 22.31
C LEU A 55 -13.23 4.11 21.34
N ILE A 56 -12.56 5.19 20.93
CA ILE A 56 -11.50 5.12 19.91
C ILE A 56 -10.20 4.48 20.42
N ASP A 57 -10.01 4.46 21.74
CA ASP A 57 -8.86 3.86 22.41
C ASP A 57 -7.50 4.35 21.85
N LEU A 58 -7.31 5.68 21.91
CA LEU A 58 -6.14 6.36 21.35
C LEU A 58 -4.80 5.77 21.81
N GLN A 59 -4.74 5.23 23.03
CA GLN A 59 -3.51 4.70 23.61
C GLN A 59 -2.98 3.47 22.87
N ASN A 60 -3.87 2.68 22.26
CA ASN A 60 -3.50 1.49 21.51
C ASN A 60 -3.24 1.76 20.01
N CYS A 61 -3.41 3.01 19.57
CA CYS A 61 -3.09 3.40 18.20
C CYS A 61 -1.62 3.82 18.06
N ASP A 62 -0.99 3.46 16.94
CA ASP A 62 0.34 3.95 16.55
C ASP A 62 0.29 5.44 16.15
N PHE A 63 -0.73 5.81 15.37
CA PHE A 63 -1.03 7.19 14.99
C PHE A 63 -2.51 7.32 14.63
N VAL A 64 -2.98 8.57 14.54
CA VAL A 64 -4.37 8.90 14.17
C VAL A 64 -4.40 9.61 12.83
N ILE A 65 -5.34 9.23 11.95
CA ILE A 65 -5.59 9.95 10.70
C ILE A 65 -6.93 10.65 10.83
N ILE A 66 -6.91 11.98 10.91
CA ILE A 66 -8.12 12.80 10.98
C ILE A 66 -8.53 13.13 9.55
N ILE A 67 -9.60 12.50 9.08
CA ILE A 67 -10.10 12.67 7.72
C ILE A 67 -11.26 13.66 7.74
N SER A 68 -11.07 14.81 7.09
CA SER A 68 -12.12 15.81 6.91
C SER A 68 -12.51 15.93 5.44
N CYS A 69 -13.76 16.31 5.19
CA CYS A 69 -14.24 16.68 3.87
C CYS A 69 -15.04 17.99 3.96
N SER A 70 -15.02 18.79 2.90
CA SER A 70 -15.58 20.16 2.84
C SER A 70 -14.88 21.17 3.78
N ARG A 71 -15.44 21.45 4.95
CA ARG A 71 -14.95 22.46 5.89
C ARG A 71 -14.28 21.79 7.08
N PHE A 72 -13.29 22.48 7.63
CA PHE A 72 -12.70 22.14 8.92
C PHE A 72 -13.77 22.31 10.00
N LYS A 73 -14.01 21.26 10.80
CA LYS A 73 -15.06 21.26 11.83
C LYS A 73 -14.47 21.40 13.22
N GLU A 74 -15.26 21.92 14.15
CA GLU A 74 -14.92 21.95 15.59
C GLU A 74 -14.54 20.56 16.12
N ASN A 75 -15.18 19.52 15.59
CA ASN A 75 -14.89 18.14 15.92
C ASN A 75 -13.50 17.69 15.46
N ASP A 76 -13.01 18.18 14.32
CA ASP A 76 -11.66 17.89 13.82
C ASP A 76 -10.61 18.54 14.74
N ALA A 77 -10.86 19.80 15.17
CA ALA A 77 -10.03 20.55 16.11
C ALA A 77 -9.93 19.85 17.48
N TRP A 78 -11.08 19.45 18.01
CA TRP A 78 -11.17 18.74 19.28
C TRP A 78 -10.39 17.42 19.22
N LEU A 79 -10.56 16.63 18.16
CA LEU A 79 -9.86 15.34 18.03
C LEU A 79 -8.33 15.52 17.91
N ALA A 80 -7.85 16.54 17.18
CA ALA A 80 -6.42 16.86 17.10
C ALA A 80 -5.84 17.23 18.47
N THR A 81 -6.59 17.99 19.26
CA THR A 81 -6.25 18.39 20.62
C THR A 81 -6.15 17.20 21.55
N GLU A 82 -7.18 16.34 21.59
CA GLU A 82 -7.18 15.16 22.46
C GLU A 82 -6.13 14.14 22.05
N THR A 83 -5.87 13.97 20.75
CA THR A 83 -4.80 13.10 20.25
C THR A 83 -3.43 13.57 20.72
N THR A 84 -3.19 14.89 20.69
CA THR A 84 -1.93 15.49 21.15
C THR A 84 -1.78 15.37 22.67
N LYS A 85 -2.86 15.57 23.45
CA LYS A 85 -2.88 15.32 24.91
C LYS A 85 -2.56 13.87 25.25
N ALA A 86 -3.03 12.93 24.43
CA ALA A 86 -2.70 11.51 24.54
C ALA A 86 -1.26 11.18 24.10
N LYS A 87 -0.45 12.18 23.72
CA LYS A 87 0.92 12.03 23.21
C LYS A 87 1.01 11.15 21.96
N LYS A 88 -0.05 11.14 21.16
CA LYS A 88 -0.11 10.42 19.88
C LYS A 88 0.08 11.39 18.73
N LYS A 89 0.71 10.89 17.65
CA LYS A 89 0.85 11.65 16.41
C LYS A 89 -0.45 11.59 15.63
N PHE A 90 -0.88 12.72 15.07
CA PHE A 90 -1.98 12.76 14.12
C PHE A 90 -1.53 13.27 12.75
N TYR A 91 -2.26 12.87 11.72
CA TYR A 91 -2.12 13.38 10.36
C TYR A 91 -3.47 13.93 9.91
N PHE A 92 -3.49 15.18 9.46
CA PHE A 92 -4.72 15.78 8.95
C PHE A 92 -4.85 15.54 7.45
N VAL A 93 -5.95 14.91 7.04
CA VAL A 93 -6.20 14.52 5.66
C VAL A 93 -7.49 15.18 5.17
N ARG A 94 -7.36 16.14 4.25
CA ARG A 94 -8.50 16.67 3.50
C ARG A 94 -8.78 15.76 2.31
N SER A 95 -9.86 14.99 2.43
CA SER A 95 -10.35 14.09 1.38
C SER A 95 -11.21 14.83 0.36
N LYS A 96 -11.58 14.14 -0.73
CA LYS A 96 -12.53 14.60 -1.76
C LYS A 96 -12.13 15.88 -2.50
N ILE A 97 -10.83 16.15 -2.65
CA ILE A 97 -10.35 17.33 -3.41
C ILE A 97 -10.86 17.37 -4.86
N ASP A 98 -11.15 16.21 -5.44
CA ASP A 98 -11.80 16.07 -6.75
C ASP A 98 -13.16 16.77 -6.82
N GLN A 99 -13.94 16.77 -5.73
CA GLN A 99 -15.22 17.46 -5.66
C GLN A 99 -15.02 18.97 -5.53
N ASP A 100 -14.07 19.40 -4.70
CA ASP A 100 -13.74 20.81 -4.53
C ASP A 100 -13.25 21.44 -5.86
N ILE A 101 -12.37 20.73 -6.59
CA ILE A 101 -11.90 21.15 -7.92
C ILE A 101 -13.08 21.28 -8.89
N LYS A 102 -13.97 20.28 -8.93
CA LYS A 102 -15.14 20.32 -9.81
C LYS A 102 -16.02 21.54 -9.49
N SER A 103 -16.37 21.73 -8.22
CA SER A 103 -17.21 22.84 -7.78
C SER A 103 -16.60 24.21 -8.04
N GLU A 104 -15.28 24.40 -7.85
CA GLU A 104 -14.65 25.68 -8.16
C GLU A 104 -14.53 25.91 -9.68
N SER A 105 -14.31 24.86 -10.48
CA SER A 105 -14.27 24.97 -11.95
C SER A 105 -15.61 25.36 -12.57
N GLU A 106 -16.71 24.97 -11.94
CA GLU A 106 -18.07 25.37 -12.35
C GLU A 106 -18.35 26.85 -12.02
N LYS A 107 -17.76 27.39 -10.95
CA LYS A 107 -17.90 28.79 -10.55
C LYS A 107 -16.98 29.73 -11.32
N GLN A 108 -15.73 29.30 -11.54
CA GLN A 108 -14.69 30.10 -12.17
C GLN A 108 -14.09 29.34 -13.35
N LYS A 109 -14.48 29.75 -14.57
CA LYS A 109 -13.92 29.18 -15.80
C LYS A 109 -12.41 29.37 -15.84
N GLY A 110 -11.68 28.29 -16.12
CA GLY A 110 -10.23 28.30 -16.31
C GLY A 110 -9.39 28.19 -15.03
N ILE A 111 -9.99 28.04 -13.85
CA ILE A 111 -9.23 27.82 -12.61
C ILE A 111 -8.43 26.51 -12.70
N LYS A 112 -7.15 26.56 -12.36
CA LYS A 112 -6.29 25.38 -12.37
C LYS A 112 -6.55 24.53 -11.13
N SER A 113 -6.53 23.21 -11.28
CA SER A 113 -6.67 22.29 -10.15
C SER A 113 -5.62 22.52 -9.05
N SER A 114 -4.40 22.92 -9.43
CA SER A 114 -3.34 23.26 -8.48
C SER A 114 -3.68 24.46 -7.59
N GLU A 115 -4.36 25.46 -8.14
CA GLU A 115 -4.76 26.66 -7.38
C GLU A 115 -5.81 26.29 -6.33
N VAL A 116 -6.78 25.45 -6.69
CA VAL A 116 -7.78 24.93 -5.75
C VAL A 116 -7.11 24.11 -4.64
N VAL A 117 -6.17 23.23 -4.99
CA VAL A 117 -5.41 22.43 -4.01
C VAL A 117 -4.66 23.32 -3.02
N THR A 118 -3.93 24.32 -3.50
CA THR A 118 -3.20 25.27 -2.64
C THR A 118 -4.14 26.05 -1.74
N LYS A 119 -5.24 26.60 -2.29
CA LYS A 119 -6.25 27.33 -1.52
C LYS A 119 -6.84 26.49 -0.39
N VAL A 120 -7.15 25.22 -0.66
CA VAL A 120 -7.69 24.29 0.34
C VAL A 120 -6.63 23.90 1.36
N GLU A 121 -5.38 23.67 0.95
CA GLU A 121 -4.27 23.36 1.85
C GLU A 121 -3.97 24.53 2.80
N ASP A 122 -3.90 25.74 2.29
CA ASP A 122 -3.63 26.95 3.07
C ASP A 122 -4.77 27.25 4.06
N TYR A 123 -6.02 27.04 3.64
CA TYR A 123 -7.17 27.11 4.54
C TYR A 123 -7.02 26.12 5.71
N CYS A 124 -6.74 24.84 5.43
CA CYS A 124 -6.59 23.84 6.48
C CYS A 124 -5.40 24.15 7.41
N LYS A 125 -4.27 24.62 6.86
CA LYS A 125 -3.10 25.04 7.65
C LYS A 125 -3.44 26.21 8.56
N LYS A 126 -4.14 27.22 8.05
CA LYS A 126 -4.55 28.39 8.83
C LYS A 126 -5.43 27.99 10.02
N GLU A 127 -6.44 27.15 9.80
CA GLU A 127 -7.32 26.67 10.86
C GLU A 127 -6.55 25.86 11.92
N LEU A 128 -5.64 24.98 11.50
CA LEU A 128 -4.79 24.23 12.43
C LEU A 128 -3.82 25.12 13.21
N SER A 129 -3.20 26.10 12.56
CA SER A 129 -2.31 27.06 13.22
C SER A 129 -3.05 27.92 14.25
N ALA A 130 -4.29 28.34 13.97
CA ALA A 130 -5.11 29.09 14.92
C ALA A 130 -5.42 28.29 16.21
N LEU A 131 -5.32 26.96 16.15
CA LEU A 131 -5.48 26.05 17.29
C LEU A 131 -4.15 25.69 17.97
N GLY A 132 -3.04 26.31 17.56
CA GLY A 132 -1.70 26.03 18.08
C GLY A 132 -0.98 24.85 17.39
N PHE A 133 -1.53 24.32 16.28
CA PHE A 133 -0.91 23.24 15.51
C PHE A 133 -0.12 23.75 14.30
N GLU A 134 0.76 24.73 14.49
CA GLU A 134 1.53 25.37 13.41
C GLU A 134 2.38 24.41 12.57
N LYS A 135 2.81 23.29 13.17
CA LYS A 135 3.65 22.27 12.53
C LYS A 135 2.85 21.08 11.99
N ALA A 136 1.52 21.10 12.05
CA ALA A 136 0.72 20.00 11.56
C ALA A 136 0.84 19.85 10.05
N VAL A 137 1.08 18.61 9.60
CA VAL A 137 1.17 18.29 8.17
C VAL A 137 -0.22 18.01 7.63
N VAL A 138 -0.62 18.78 6.63
CA VAL A 138 -1.90 18.61 5.91
C VAL A 138 -1.67 17.81 4.63
N PHE A 139 -2.51 16.81 4.38
CA PHE A 139 -2.52 16.04 3.14
C PHE A 139 -3.84 16.24 2.40
N ILE A 140 -3.75 16.66 1.14
CA ILE A 140 -4.90 16.84 0.26
C ILE A 140 -4.95 15.64 -0.66
N ILE A 141 -6.02 14.85 -0.60
CA ILE A 141 -6.11 13.59 -1.35
C ILE A 141 -7.47 13.40 -2.02
N SER A 142 -7.47 12.55 -3.04
CA SER A 142 -8.67 11.89 -3.54
C SER A 142 -8.54 10.39 -3.35
N SER A 143 -9.61 9.73 -2.89
CA SER A 143 -9.67 8.27 -2.79
C SER A 143 -10.00 7.60 -4.12
N ARG A 144 -10.42 8.38 -5.13
CA ARG A 144 -10.77 7.85 -6.46
C ARG A 144 -9.58 7.14 -7.07
N PHE A 145 -9.83 5.93 -7.59
CA PHE A 145 -8.81 5.05 -8.16
C PHE A 145 -7.87 5.77 -9.14
N LYS A 146 -8.44 6.49 -10.10
CA LYS A 146 -7.74 7.27 -11.14
C LYS A 146 -6.88 8.42 -10.59
N LEU A 147 -7.14 8.91 -9.38
CA LEU A 147 -6.46 10.07 -8.81
C LEU A 147 -5.45 9.71 -7.73
N ARG A 148 -5.21 8.41 -7.48
CA ARG A 148 -4.30 7.94 -6.40
C ARG A 148 -2.84 8.38 -6.57
N GLU A 149 -2.37 8.54 -7.81
CA GLU A 149 -1.03 9.08 -8.12
C GLU A 149 -0.98 10.62 -8.13
N LYS A 150 -2.12 11.30 -7.94
CA LYS A 150 -2.20 12.77 -7.89
C LYS A 150 -2.25 13.28 -6.44
N PHE A 151 -2.02 14.58 -6.28
CA PHE A 151 -2.09 15.30 -5.01
C PHE A 151 -1.12 14.73 -3.95
N HIS A 152 -1.54 14.60 -2.69
CA HIS A 152 -0.66 14.27 -1.56
C HIS A 152 -0.74 12.81 -1.09
N LEU A 153 -1.39 11.89 -1.82
CA LEU A 153 -1.52 10.50 -1.34
C LEU A 153 -0.16 9.81 -1.23
N LYS A 154 0.71 9.96 -2.23
CA LYS A 154 2.11 9.51 -2.19
C LYS A 154 2.86 10.10 -0.99
N ARG A 155 2.70 11.41 -0.75
CA ARG A 155 3.32 12.12 0.38
C ARG A 155 2.83 11.57 1.73
N LEU A 156 1.53 11.30 1.84
CA LEU A 156 0.91 10.71 3.03
C LEU A 156 1.52 9.35 3.34
N ILE A 157 1.51 8.43 2.38
CA ILE A 157 2.03 7.08 2.60
C ILE A 157 3.52 7.09 2.97
N ASN A 158 4.34 7.88 2.28
CA ASN A 158 5.76 8.01 2.64
C ASN A 158 5.97 8.56 4.05
N THR A 159 5.11 9.48 4.49
CA THR A 159 5.18 10.02 5.85
C THR A 159 4.81 8.96 6.88
N LEU A 160 3.74 8.19 6.66
CA LEU A 160 3.33 7.09 7.54
C LEU A 160 4.44 6.03 7.66
N LEU A 161 5.08 5.67 6.54
CA LEU A 161 6.19 4.70 6.52
C LEU A 161 7.43 5.20 7.27
N LYS A 162 7.77 6.48 7.12
CA LYS A 162 8.94 7.09 7.75
C LYS A 162 8.77 7.20 9.27
N ASP A 163 7.57 7.52 9.73
CA ASP A 163 7.28 7.76 11.14
C ASP A 163 7.12 6.48 11.97
N LEU A 164 7.02 5.31 11.32
CA LEU A 164 6.99 4.02 12.01
C LEU A 164 8.40 3.47 12.29
N PRO A 165 8.59 2.78 13.44
CA PRO A 165 9.77 1.97 13.69
C PRO A 165 9.98 0.92 12.59
N ILE A 166 11.24 0.55 12.33
CA ILE A 166 11.63 -0.36 11.23
C ILE A 166 10.77 -1.63 11.20
N LEU A 167 10.60 -2.30 12.35
CA LEU A 167 9.82 -3.55 12.43
C LEU A 167 8.33 -3.38 12.08
N LYS A 168 7.75 -2.20 12.34
CA LYS A 168 6.36 -1.89 11.99
C LYS A 168 6.21 -1.41 10.56
N ARG A 169 7.30 -0.89 9.97
CA ARG A 169 7.32 -0.43 8.58
C ARG A 169 7.06 -1.59 7.62
N ASP A 170 7.77 -2.71 7.76
CA ASP A 170 7.59 -3.87 6.87
C ASP A 170 6.16 -4.42 6.94
N ALA A 171 5.62 -4.53 8.16
CA ALA A 171 4.24 -4.93 8.38
C ALA A 171 3.26 -3.97 7.67
N LEU A 172 3.47 -2.66 7.77
CA LEU A 172 2.65 -1.67 7.07
C LEU A 172 2.81 -1.78 5.54
N ILE A 173 4.04 -1.88 5.04
CA ILE A 173 4.35 -1.96 3.60
C ILE A 173 3.58 -3.12 2.97
N PHE A 174 3.71 -4.32 3.52
CA PHE A 174 3.06 -5.51 2.96
C PHE A 174 1.53 -5.50 3.14
N SER A 175 1.04 -4.85 4.20
CA SER A 175 -0.40 -4.68 4.43
C SER A 175 -1.07 -3.62 3.55
N ILE A 176 -0.30 -2.69 2.99
CA ILE A 176 -0.85 -1.69 2.07
C ILE A 176 -1.06 -2.34 0.71
N SER A 177 -2.33 -2.46 0.35
CA SER A 177 -2.82 -2.94 -0.94
C SER A 177 -2.93 -1.85 -2.00
N LEU A 178 -2.45 -0.63 -1.72
CA LEU A 178 -2.50 0.47 -2.66
C LEU A 178 -1.41 0.29 -3.72
N THR A 179 -1.83 0.08 -4.95
CA THR A 179 -0.94 0.15 -6.12
C THR A 179 -0.66 1.61 -6.42
N ILE A 180 0.39 2.12 -5.76
CA ILE A 180 1.02 3.42 -6.03
C ILE A 180 2.54 3.23 -6.07
N LYS A 181 3.25 4.07 -6.84
CA LYS A 181 4.69 3.91 -7.08
C LYS A 181 5.54 3.80 -5.79
N PRO A 182 5.34 4.64 -4.75
CA PRO A 182 6.17 4.55 -3.54
C PRO A 182 5.99 3.25 -2.78
N VAL A 183 4.75 2.75 -2.67
CA VAL A 183 4.48 1.47 -2.02
C VAL A 183 5.10 0.34 -2.82
N LEU A 184 5.00 0.40 -4.14
CA LEU A 184 5.59 -0.61 -5.01
C LEU A 184 7.13 -0.67 -4.88
N ASP A 185 7.79 0.49 -4.79
CA ASP A 185 9.24 0.60 -4.64
C ASP A 185 9.74 0.09 -3.29
N GLU A 186 9.02 0.43 -2.22
CA GLU A 186 9.30 -0.05 -0.87
C GLU A 186 9.05 -1.56 -0.75
N LYS A 187 7.97 -2.07 -1.35
CA LYS A 187 7.72 -3.53 -1.45
C LYS A 187 8.84 -4.23 -2.20
N LYS A 188 9.26 -3.71 -3.36
CA LYS A 188 10.39 -4.26 -4.11
C LYS A 188 11.64 -4.33 -3.25
N THR A 189 11.97 -3.25 -2.55
CA THR A 189 13.16 -3.18 -1.68
C THR A 189 13.09 -4.21 -0.56
N SER A 190 11.95 -4.30 0.13
CA SER A 190 11.70 -5.28 1.20
C SER A 190 11.77 -6.73 0.71
N LEU A 191 11.23 -7.01 -0.49
CA LEU A 191 11.29 -8.33 -1.12
C LEU A 191 12.72 -8.68 -1.55
N MET A 192 13.50 -7.71 -2.07
CA MET A 192 14.91 -7.91 -2.42
C MET A 192 15.75 -8.31 -1.20
N GLU A 193 15.54 -7.66 -0.04
CA GLU A 193 16.25 -7.99 1.21
C GLU A 193 15.91 -9.40 1.74
N ARG A 194 14.74 -9.93 1.37
CA ARG A 194 14.28 -11.26 1.76
C ARG A 194 14.93 -12.38 0.94
N ILE A 195 15.33 -12.11 -0.31
CA ILE A 195 15.88 -13.12 -1.24
C ILE A 195 16.99 -13.95 -0.59
N GLY A 196 17.97 -13.30 0.04
CA GLY A 196 19.11 -14.01 0.65
C GLY A 196 18.69 -15.00 1.76
N LYS A 197 17.68 -14.65 2.56
CA LYS A 197 17.16 -15.50 3.65
C LYS A 197 16.45 -16.74 3.11
N ILE A 198 15.66 -16.58 2.05
CA ILE A 198 14.91 -17.68 1.43
C ILE A 198 15.83 -18.55 0.57
N ALA A 199 16.75 -17.96 -0.19
CA ALA A 199 17.76 -18.69 -0.94
C ALA A 199 18.67 -19.51 -0.03
N THR A 200 19.01 -19.00 1.17
CA THR A 200 19.71 -19.78 2.19
C THR A 200 18.88 -20.99 2.60
N THR A 201 17.59 -20.80 2.90
CA THR A 201 16.69 -21.92 3.25
C THR A 201 16.57 -22.95 2.13
N ALA A 202 16.47 -22.51 0.88
CA ALA A 202 16.47 -23.38 -0.29
C ALA A 202 17.79 -24.16 -0.37
N ALA A 203 18.94 -23.48 -0.32
CA ALA A 203 20.25 -24.12 -0.37
C ALA A 203 20.49 -25.09 0.81
N CYS A 204 20.00 -24.77 2.02
CA CYS A 204 20.09 -25.62 3.20
C CYS A 204 19.21 -26.88 3.13
N ARG A 205 18.01 -26.78 2.52
CA ARG A 205 17.02 -27.87 2.47
C ARG A 205 17.10 -28.73 1.21
N VAL A 206 17.91 -28.36 0.22
CA VAL A 206 18.01 -29.09 -1.04
C VAL A 206 18.84 -30.36 -0.85
N PHE A 207 18.12 -31.45 -0.56
CA PHE A 207 18.53 -32.80 -0.96
C PHE A 207 18.04 -33.13 -2.40
N SER A 208 17.14 -32.32 -3.01
CA SER A 208 16.60 -32.55 -4.37
C SER A 208 16.14 -31.27 -5.11
N GLU A 209 16.29 -31.24 -6.45
CA GLU A 209 15.84 -30.16 -7.36
C GLU A 209 14.36 -29.81 -7.18
N LYS A 210 13.51 -30.84 -7.01
CA LYS A 210 12.06 -30.70 -6.81
C LYS A 210 11.72 -29.79 -5.62
N THR A 211 12.47 -29.90 -4.53
CA THR A 211 12.25 -29.09 -3.33
C THR A 211 12.60 -27.63 -3.58
N GLY A 212 13.68 -27.37 -4.31
CA GLY A 212 14.08 -26.01 -4.68
C GLY A 212 13.09 -25.33 -5.62
N LEU A 213 12.57 -26.05 -6.62
CA LEU A 213 11.52 -25.53 -7.51
C LEU A 213 10.23 -25.21 -6.75
N ARG A 214 9.84 -26.03 -5.77
CA ARG A 214 8.68 -25.72 -4.91
C ARG A 214 8.86 -24.41 -4.14
N ILE A 215 10.04 -24.17 -3.56
CA ILE A 215 10.32 -22.92 -2.85
C ILE A 215 10.26 -21.72 -3.80
N LEU A 216 10.79 -21.86 -5.03
CA LEU A 216 10.71 -20.79 -6.03
C LEU A 216 9.26 -20.51 -6.44
N HIS A 217 8.43 -21.55 -6.55
CA HIS A 217 7.01 -21.42 -6.89
C HIS A 217 6.25 -20.66 -5.80
N GLU A 218 6.42 -21.05 -4.53
CA GLU A 218 5.83 -20.36 -3.38
C GLU A 218 6.26 -18.88 -3.33
N GLU A 219 7.51 -18.58 -3.71
CA GLU A 219 8.02 -17.21 -3.65
C GLU A 219 7.50 -16.33 -4.80
N ILE A 220 7.32 -16.85 -6.03
CA ILE A 220 6.66 -16.06 -7.10
C ILE A 220 5.19 -15.81 -6.79
N GLU A 221 4.45 -16.78 -6.23
CA GLU A 221 3.06 -16.56 -5.79
C GLU A 221 3.00 -15.42 -4.76
N PHE A 222 3.93 -15.45 -3.80
CA PHE A 222 4.07 -14.38 -2.82
C PHE A 222 4.39 -13.03 -3.47
N TYR A 223 5.29 -12.96 -4.45
CA TYR A 223 5.58 -11.72 -5.18
C TYR A 223 4.37 -11.20 -5.96
N GLN A 224 3.64 -12.09 -6.64
CA GLN A 224 2.44 -11.71 -7.39
C GLN A 224 1.38 -11.09 -6.49
N GLU A 225 1.20 -11.67 -5.31
CA GLU A 225 0.31 -11.15 -4.30
C GLU A 225 0.75 -9.80 -3.74
N GLN A 226 2.02 -9.67 -3.33
CA GLN A 226 2.51 -8.44 -2.72
C GLN A 226 2.52 -7.27 -3.71
N LEU A 227 2.88 -7.53 -4.97
CA LEU A 227 2.97 -6.49 -6.00
C LEU A 227 1.62 -6.26 -6.72
N GLY A 228 0.62 -7.10 -6.45
CA GLY A 228 -0.75 -6.92 -6.93
C GLY A 228 -0.97 -7.38 -8.36
N VAL A 229 -0.19 -8.35 -8.83
CA VAL A 229 -0.32 -8.98 -10.16
C VAL A 229 -0.90 -10.40 -10.07
N ASN A 230 -1.40 -10.81 -8.90
CA ASN A 230 -2.21 -12.01 -8.77
C ASN A 230 -3.59 -11.83 -9.42
N GLU A 231 -4.29 -12.94 -9.67
CA GLU A 231 -5.53 -12.94 -10.44
C GLU A 231 -6.64 -12.08 -9.81
N GLU A 232 -6.84 -12.20 -8.49
CA GLU A 232 -7.87 -11.43 -7.76
C GLU A 232 -7.69 -9.91 -7.92
N ARG A 233 -6.44 -9.44 -7.82
CA ARG A 233 -6.10 -8.02 -7.98
C ARG A 233 -6.30 -7.56 -9.41
N LEU A 234 -5.90 -8.38 -10.39
CA LEU A 234 -6.10 -8.09 -11.80
C LEU A 234 -7.58 -7.98 -12.16
N ILE A 235 -8.45 -8.83 -11.60
CA ILE A 235 -9.91 -8.70 -11.74
C ILE A 235 -10.37 -7.35 -11.18
N GLY A 236 -9.88 -6.97 -9.99
CA GLY A 236 -10.18 -5.68 -9.38
C GLY A 236 -9.78 -4.49 -10.25
N PHE A 237 -8.58 -4.51 -10.83
CA PHE A 237 -8.11 -3.47 -11.75
C PHE A 237 -8.92 -3.44 -13.05
N ALA A 238 -9.20 -4.60 -13.62
CA ALA A 238 -10.00 -4.72 -14.84
C ALA A 238 -11.38 -4.06 -14.64
N ARG A 239 -12.06 -4.36 -13.52
CA ARG A 239 -13.33 -3.71 -13.13
C ARG A 239 -13.18 -2.19 -12.97
N GLN A 240 -12.19 -1.73 -12.20
CA GLN A 240 -11.98 -0.30 -11.96
C GLN A 240 -11.58 0.49 -13.21
N MET A 241 -10.95 -0.19 -14.17
CA MET A 241 -10.60 0.38 -15.47
C MET A 241 -11.71 0.24 -16.51
N ASP A 242 -12.81 -0.46 -16.22
CA ASP A 242 -13.83 -0.84 -17.20
C ASP A 242 -13.21 -1.57 -18.41
N MET A 243 -12.53 -2.68 -18.12
CA MET A 243 -11.82 -3.50 -19.10
C MET A 243 -12.07 -4.99 -18.84
N ASN A 244 -12.04 -5.79 -19.91
CA ASN A 244 -11.99 -7.24 -19.79
C ASN A 244 -10.61 -7.67 -19.24
N ILE A 245 -10.59 -8.72 -18.40
CA ILE A 245 -9.37 -9.21 -17.76
C ILE A 245 -8.33 -9.72 -18.77
N ASP A 246 -8.74 -10.43 -19.81
CA ASP A 246 -7.82 -10.96 -20.83
C ASP A 246 -7.18 -9.81 -21.63
N ALA A 247 -7.95 -8.76 -21.90
CA ALA A 247 -7.43 -7.55 -22.50
C ALA A 247 -6.40 -6.85 -21.59
N LEU A 248 -6.64 -6.84 -20.27
CA LEU A 248 -5.67 -6.31 -19.30
C LEU A 248 -4.40 -7.16 -19.24
N LYS A 249 -4.53 -8.50 -19.10
CA LYS A 249 -3.41 -9.46 -19.09
C LYS A 249 -2.55 -9.31 -20.37
N LYS A 250 -3.19 -9.15 -21.53
CA LYS A 250 -2.50 -8.92 -22.82
C LYS A 250 -1.74 -7.60 -22.86
N LYS A 251 -2.31 -6.50 -22.33
CA LYS A 251 -1.62 -5.20 -22.31
C LYS A 251 -0.41 -5.16 -21.37
N ILE A 252 -0.48 -5.90 -20.28
CA ILE A 252 0.61 -5.98 -19.30
C ILE A 252 1.70 -6.95 -19.80
N ASP A 253 1.36 -7.91 -20.66
CA ASP A 253 2.23 -9.04 -21.00
C ASP A 253 2.62 -9.79 -19.72
N LEU A 254 1.62 -10.44 -19.10
CA LEU A 254 1.68 -11.07 -17.77
C LEU A 254 2.49 -12.37 -17.79
N ARG A 255 3.81 -12.24 -17.95
CA ARG A 255 4.78 -13.33 -18.02
C ARG A 255 4.84 -14.15 -16.74
N SER A 256 4.70 -13.51 -15.58
CA SER A 256 4.80 -14.18 -14.27
C SER A 256 3.76 -15.29 -14.15
N SER A 257 2.52 -15.03 -14.56
CA SER A 257 1.45 -16.04 -14.56
C SER A 257 1.62 -17.10 -15.65
N ILE A 258 2.12 -16.73 -16.83
CA ILE A 258 2.41 -17.69 -17.90
C ILE A 258 3.48 -18.69 -17.45
N ILE A 259 4.55 -18.19 -16.83
CA ILE A 259 5.65 -19.00 -16.32
C ILE A 259 5.17 -19.87 -15.16
N LEU A 260 4.37 -19.34 -14.24
CA LEU A 260 3.85 -20.10 -13.11
C LEU A 260 2.95 -21.28 -13.54
N ASN A 261 2.12 -21.08 -14.56
CA ASN A 261 1.15 -22.08 -15.02
C ASN A 261 1.73 -23.17 -15.93
N ASP A 262 3.00 -23.06 -16.33
CA ASP A 262 3.69 -24.01 -17.21
C ASP A 262 4.91 -24.60 -16.48
N PRO A 263 4.79 -25.80 -15.87
CA PRO A 263 5.86 -26.38 -15.06
C PRO A 263 7.18 -26.56 -15.79
N LEU A 264 7.13 -26.80 -17.10
CA LEU A 264 8.34 -26.95 -17.92
C LEU A 264 9.03 -25.60 -18.12
N LYS A 265 8.28 -24.56 -18.51
CA LYS A 265 8.84 -23.21 -18.63
C LYS A 265 9.30 -22.66 -17.29
N PHE A 266 8.58 -22.93 -16.20
CA PHE A 266 8.98 -22.55 -14.85
C PHE A 266 10.33 -23.16 -14.48
N ARG A 267 10.46 -24.47 -14.72
CA ARG A 267 11.71 -25.20 -14.51
C ARG A 267 12.83 -24.62 -15.37
N GLU A 268 12.62 -24.46 -16.67
CA GLU A 268 13.63 -23.91 -17.59
C GLU A 268 14.09 -22.51 -17.16
N PHE A 269 13.15 -21.63 -16.79
CA PHE A 269 13.43 -20.29 -16.29
C PHE A 269 14.30 -20.32 -15.04
N CYS A 270 13.89 -21.08 -14.03
CA CYS A 270 14.56 -21.17 -12.74
C CYS A 270 15.93 -21.87 -12.83
N LEU A 271 16.09 -22.77 -13.80
CA LEU A 271 17.29 -23.57 -13.96
C LEU A 271 18.28 -22.99 -14.98
N CYS A 272 17.96 -21.88 -15.64
CA CYS A 272 18.78 -21.29 -16.69
C CYS A 272 20.18 -20.88 -16.19
N GLU A 273 21.25 -21.32 -16.87
CA GLU A 273 22.64 -21.04 -16.48
C GLU A 273 23.10 -19.61 -16.84
N THR A 274 22.33 -18.88 -17.64
CA THR A 274 22.60 -17.48 -18.03
C THR A 274 22.06 -16.46 -17.02
N LEU A 275 21.53 -16.91 -15.87
CA LEU A 275 21.23 -16.10 -14.69
C LEU A 275 22.56 -15.57 -14.11
N SER A 276 23.20 -14.64 -14.79
CA SER A 276 24.45 -13.99 -14.42
C SER A 276 24.27 -12.50 -14.70
N ARG A 277 23.73 -11.77 -13.72
CA ARG A 277 23.73 -10.30 -13.76
C ARG A 277 24.56 -9.77 -12.59
N LYS A 278 25.47 -8.85 -12.92
CA LYS A 278 26.58 -8.36 -12.08
C LYS A 278 26.16 -7.52 -10.88
N ASP A 279 24.87 -7.18 -10.75
CA ASP A 279 24.41 -6.14 -9.81
C ASP A 279 23.36 -6.61 -8.81
N ILE A 280 23.27 -7.92 -8.55
CA ILE A 280 22.41 -8.41 -7.48
C ILE A 280 23.19 -8.25 -6.17
N PRO A 281 22.68 -7.50 -5.17
CA PRO A 281 23.26 -7.50 -3.84
C PRO A 281 23.03 -8.90 -3.25
N VAL A 282 23.97 -9.81 -3.52
CA VAL A 282 24.07 -11.07 -2.81
C VAL A 282 24.46 -10.66 -1.39
N TYR A 283 23.46 -10.51 -0.51
CA TYR A 283 23.70 -10.23 0.90
C TYR A 283 24.58 -11.36 1.44
N ASP A 284 25.82 -10.98 1.73
CA ASP A 284 26.89 -11.89 2.10
C ASP A 284 26.70 -12.23 3.57
N HIS A 285 25.86 -13.23 3.86
CA HIS A 285 25.86 -13.91 5.15
C HIS A 285 27.16 -14.75 5.25
N ARG A 286 28.32 -14.07 5.30
CA ARG A 286 29.68 -14.65 5.30
C ARG A 286 29.85 -15.76 6.33
N SER A 287 29.15 -15.69 7.46
CA SER A 287 29.33 -16.66 8.55
C SER A 287 28.57 -17.98 8.37
N THR A 288 27.51 -18.04 7.56
CA THR A 288 26.61 -19.21 7.49
C THR A 288 26.72 -19.96 6.15
N VAL A 289 26.94 -19.25 5.05
CA VAL A 289 26.95 -19.84 3.70
C VAL A 289 28.26 -20.55 3.40
N GLU A 290 29.39 -20.09 3.94
CA GLU A 290 30.72 -20.66 3.65
C GLU A 290 30.98 -22.02 4.30
N LYS A 291 30.31 -22.33 5.42
CA LYS A 291 30.59 -23.57 6.17
C LYS A 291 29.80 -24.78 5.72
N CYS A 292 28.76 -24.62 4.90
CA CYS A 292 27.78 -25.69 4.69
C CYS A 292 27.41 -26.02 3.23
N PHE A 293 27.72 -25.21 2.20
CA PHE A 293 27.04 -25.36 0.88
C PHE A 293 27.87 -25.07 -0.39
N SER A 294 27.40 -25.64 -1.52
CA SER A 294 27.82 -25.22 -2.85
C SER A 294 27.36 -23.79 -3.12
N ARG A 295 28.30 -22.84 -3.10
CA ARG A 295 28.10 -21.43 -3.48
C ARG A 295 27.36 -21.26 -4.83
N LYS A 296 27.45 -22.26 -5.73
CA LYS A 296 26.75 -22.27 -7.03
C LYS A 296 25.23 -22.37 -6.87
N ASN A 297 24.74 -23.26 -5.99
CA ASN A 297 23.29 -23.47 -5.81
C ASN A 297 22.63 -22.28 -5.11
N TYR A 298 23.24 -21.73 -4.07
CA TYR A 298 22.74 -20.53 -3.40
C TYR A 298 22.59 -19.35 -4.38
N LYS A 299 23.64 -19.06 -5.15
CA LYS A 299 23.62 -17.99 -6.16
C LYS A 299 22.50 -18.21 -7.19
N ARG A 300 22.34 -19.44 -7.70
CA ARG A 300 21.27 -19.79 -8.64
C ARG A 300 19.88 -19.43 -8.10
N TYR A 301 19.58 -19.82 -6.86
CA TYR A 301 18.29 -19.48 -6.24
C TYR A 301 18.10 -17.98 -6.03
N CYS A 302 19.15 -17.27 -5.58
CA CYS A 302 19.10 -15.81 -5.47
C CYS A 302 18.74 -15.14 -6.81
N TYR A 303 19.38 -15.59 -7.89
CA TYR A 303 19.18 -15.01 -9.21
C TYR A 303 17.79 -15.31 -9.78
N ALA A 304 17.34 -16.57 -9.67
CA ALA A 304 15.99 -16.94 -10.06
C ALA A 304 14.94 -16.12 -9.30
N MET A 305 15.05 -16.00 -7.96
CA MET A 305 14.14 -15.20 -7.14
C MET A 305 14.17 -13.71 -7.53
N TYR A 306 15.34 -13.16 -7.82
CA TYR A 306 15.47 -11.76 -8.25
C TYR A 306 14.76 -11.52 -9.59
N ASP A 307 14.96 -12.39 -10.58
CA ASP A 307 14.33 -12.22 -11.89
C ASP A 307 12.81 -12.43 -11.83
N LEU A 308 12.32 -13.38 -11.00
CA LEU A 308 10.89 -13.54 -10.72
C LEU A 308 10.30 -12.28 -10.07
N LEU A 309 11.01 -11.70 -9.09
CA LEU A 309 10.60 -10.46 -8.42
C LEU A 309 10.52 -9.29 -9.41
N MET A 310 11.58 -9.11 -10.21
CA MET A 310 11.66 -8.02 -11.19
C MET A 310 10.57 -8.15 -12.24
N MET A 311 10.26 -9.36 -12.70
CA MET A 311 9.16 -9.62 -13.62
C MET A 311 7.81 -9.16 -13.05
N CYS A 312 7.47 -9.55 -11.82
CA CYS A 312 6.24 -9.13 -11.15
C CYS A 312 6.20 -7.60 -10.93
N TYR A 313 7.35 -7.01 -10.60
CA TYR A 313 7.47 -5.56 -10.39
C TYR A 313 7.25 -4.77 -11.69
N GLU A 314 7.85 -5.20 -12.80
CA GLU A 314 7.66 -4.58 -14.12
C GLU A 314 6.20 -4.66 -14.59
N GLU A 315 5.54 -5.79 -14.35
CA GLU A 315 4.10 -5.97 -14.61
C GLU A 315 3.25 -4.98 -13.79
N SER A 316 3.60 -4.79 -12.52
CA SER A 316 2.94 -3.84 -11.63
C SER A 316 3.16 -2.38 -12.07
N GLU A 317 4.35 -2.05 -12.57
CA GLU A 317 4.62 -0.73 -13.14
C GLU A 317 3.81 -0.48 -14.42
N LYS A 318 3.61 -1.50 -15.25
CA LYS A 318 2.73 -1.40 -16.43
C LYS A 318 1.28 -1.14 -16.00
N ILE A 319 0.78 -1.81 -14.95
CA ILE A 319 -0.54 -1.52 -14.37
C ILE A 319 -0.61 -0.06 -13.92
N LEU A 320 0.37 0.44 -13.16
CA LEU A 320 0.41 1.83 -12.70
C LEU A 320 0.35 2.84 -13.86
N LYS A 321 1.07 2.57 -14.95
CA LYS A 321 1.04 3.40 -16.17
C LYS A 321 -0.35 3.37 -16.83
N LEU A 322 -1.00 2.22 -16.89
CA LEU A 322 -2.37 2.09 -17.40
C LEU A 322 -3.40 2.84 -16.54
N ILE A 323 -3.25 2.85 -15.22
CA ILE A 323 -4.10 3.63 -14.31
C ILE A 323 -3.96 5.12 -14.62
N SER A 324 -2.72 5.58 -14.74
CA SER A 324 -2.37 6.99 -14.91
C SER A 324 -2.78 7.59 -16.25
N THR A 325 -2.90 6.75 -17.29
CA THR A 325 -3.28 7.19 -18.65
C THR A 325 -4.79 7.32 -18.87
N LYS A 326 -5.63 6.80 -17.96
CA LYS A 326 -7.10 6.89 -18.03
C LYS A 326 -7.71 8.06 -17.24
N VAL A 327 -6.87 9.01 -16.81
CA VAL A 327 -7.19 10.19 -15.98
C VAL A 327 -7.21 11.44 -16.83
#